data_AF-A0A7J2NFS2-F1
#
_entry.id   AF-A0A7J2NFS2-F1
#
_cell.length_a   1.000
_cell.length_b   1.000
_cell.length_c   1.000
_cell.angle_alpha   90.00
_cell.angle_beta   90.00
_cell.angle_gamma   90.00
#
_symmetry.space_group_name_H-M   'P 1'
#
loop_
_entity.id
_entity.type
_entity.pdbx_description
1 polymer ?
#
loop_
_entity_poly.entity_id
_entity_poly.type
_entity_poly.pdbx_seq_one_letter_code
_entity_poly.pdbx_strand_id
1 'polypeptide(L)'
;MIESKEIIGWVQNDKTLSWRDILYRIVKEQNLDPWDVDVSLLSAEYLKTVKKLKELDFYLSGEIVLASALLLKLKSKKLLEENLKDFESLLAYQDDEVSPDEFGFVGDFFEQGELGGAIE
;
A
#
# COMPACT_ATOMS: atom_id res chain seq x y z
N MET A 1 -18.32 14.79 -3.84
CA MET A 1 -18.07 15.09 -5.26
C MET A 1 -17.08 16.25 -5.28
N ILE A 2 -15.91 16.07 -5.89
CA ILE A 2 -14.86 17.10 -5.93
C ILE A 2 -15.20 18.00 -7.11
N GLU A 3 -15.52 19.28 -6.88
CA GLU A 3 -15.64 20.21 -7.99
C GLU A 3 -14.26 20.50 -8.57
N SER A 4 -14.10 20.17 -9.86
CA SER A 4 -12.88 20.38 -10.64
C SER A 4 -12.37 21.83 -10.62
N LYS A 5 -13.24 22.80 -10.26
CA LYS A 5 -12.91 24.22 -10.16
C LYS A 5 -12.02 24.56 -8.96
N GLU A 6 -12.16 23.88 -7.83
CA GLU A 6 -11.33 24.16 -6.65
C GLU A 6 -9.87 23.75 -6.88
N ILE A 7 -9.63 22.72 -7.70
CA ILE A 7 -8.27 22.27 -8.02
C ILE A 7 -7.55 23.29 -8.93
N ILE A 8 -8.28 23.95 -9.83
CA ILE A 8 -7.73 24.90 -10.80
C ILE A 8 -7.38 26.26 -10.15
N GLY A 9 -8.15 26.70 -9.15
CA GLY A 9 -7.98 28.02 -8.53
C GLY A 9 -6.67 28.22 -7.76
N TRP A 10 -6.04 27.16 -7.26
CA TRP A 10 -4.83 27.26 -6.43
C TRP A 10 -3.52 27.13 -7.20
N VAL A 11 -3.56 26.50 -8.38
CA VAL A 11 -2.41 26.40 -9.30
C VAL A 11 -2.04 27.77 -9.88
N GLN A 12 -3.00 28.70 -9.93
CA GLN A 12 -2.87 29.97 -10.63
C GLN A 12 -2.03 31.03 -9.92
N ASN A 13 -1.34 30.67 -8.84
CA ASN A 13 -0.51 31.59 -8.06
C ASN A 13 0.88 31.01 -7.81
N ASP A 14 1.68 30.79 -8.86
CA ASP A 14 3.14 30.58 -8.91
C ASP A 14 3.81 29.94 -7.68
N LYS A 15 3.17 28.93 -7.07
CA LYS A 15 3.74 28.15 -5.97
C LYS A 15 3.75 26.70 -6.43
N THR A 16 4.96 26.20 -6.64
CA THR A 16 5.20 24.76 -6.76
C THR A 16 4.54 24.08 -5.57
N LEU A 17 3.54 23.23 -5.82
CA LEU A 17 2.84 22.48 -4.79
C LEU A 17 3.87 21.69 -3.97
N SER A 18 3.98 21.97 -2.66
CA SER A 18 4.91 21.24 -1.78
C SER A 18 4.25 20.01 -1.18
N TRP A 19 5.06 19.02 -0.78
CA TRP A 19 4.60 17.89 0.02
C TRP A 19 3.93 18.34 1.33
N ARG A 20 4.37 19.48 1.90
CA ARG A 20 3.77 20.07 3.11
C ARG A 20 2.35 20.53 2.84
N ASP A 21 2.11 21.19 1.70
CA ASP A 21 0.79 21.69 1.34
C ASP A 21 -0.21 20.56 1.20
N ILE A 22 0.21 19.45 0.57
CA ILE A 22 -0.60 18.24 0.44
C ILE A 22 -0.95 17.67 1.82
N LEU A 23 0.03 17.54 2.72
CA LEU A 23 -0.20 17.04 4.08
C LEU A 23 -1.13 17.94 4.89
N TYR A 24 -0.88 19.25 4.90
CA TYR A 24 -1.73 20.22 5.60
C TYR A 24 -3.16 20.16 5.09
N ARG A 25 -3.35 20.02 3.78
CA ARG A 25 -4.68 19.89 3.19
C ARG A 25 -5.37 18.63 3.68
N ILE A 26 -4.69 17.48 3.68
CA ILE A 26 -5.26 16.21 4.13
C ILE A 26 -5.67 16.28 5.61
N VAL A 27 -4.80 16.80 6.47
CA VAL A 27 -5.09 16.96 7.91
C VAL A 27 -6.30 17.86 8.13
N LYS A 28 -6.41 18.96 7.37
CA LYS A 28 -7.53 19.89 7.45
C LYS A 28 -8.84 19.30 6.90
N GLU A 29 -8.79 18.60 5.77
CA GLU A 29 -9.96 17.99 5.12
C GLU A 29 -10.55 16.85 5.95
N GLN A 30 -9.69 16.05 6.60
CA GLN A 30 -10.13 14.93 7.43
C GLN A 30 -10.29 15.27 8.90
N ASN A 31 -10.05 16.53 9.28
CA ASN A 31 -10.10 17.01 10.66
C ASN A 31 -9.29 16.12 11.63
N LEU A 32 -8.10 15.72 11.19
CA LEU A 32 -7.18 14.89 11.96
C LEU A 32 -6.47 15.73 13.03
N ASP A 33 -6.21 15.16 14.20
CA ASP A 33 -5.35 15.78 15.21
C ASP A 33 -3.89 15.72 14.72
N PRO A 34 -3.18 16.85 14.60
CA PRO A 34 -1.77 16.86 14.19
C PRO A 34 -0.83 16.08 15.13
N TRP A 35 -1.22 15.92 16.41
CA TRP A 35 -0.41 15.23 17.41
C TRP A 35 -0.69 13.73 17.47
N ASP A 36 -1.86 13.29 16.99
CA ASP A 36 -2.30 11.90 16.99
C ASP A 36 -2.81 11.49 15.60
N VAL A 37 -1.86 11.28 14.68
CA VAL A 37 -2.14 10.92 13.29
C VAL A 37 -2.00 9.42 13.08
N ASP A 38 -3.04 8.79 12.52
CA ASP A 38 -2.89 7.46 11.93
C ASP A 38 -2.13 7.56 10.59
N VAL A 39 -0.86 7.13 10.63
CA VAL A 39 0.03 7.07 9.47
C VAL A 39 -0.53 6.20 8.34
N SER A 40 -1.31 5.16 8.65
CA SER A 40 -1.92 4.28 7.63
C SER A 40 -2.96 5.00 6.80
N LEU A 41 -3.81 5.81 7.45
CA LEU A 41 -4.83 6.64 6.81
C LEU A 41 -4.18 7.80 6.05
N LEU A 42 -3.26 8.51 6.71
CA LEU A 42 -2.57 9.67 6.12
C LEU A 42 -1.82 9.28 4.84
N SER A 43 -1.07 8.16 4.87
CA SER A 43 -0.31 7.68 3.71
C SER A 43 -1.21 7.26 2.55
N ALA A 44 -2.37 6.66 2.82
CA ALA A 44 -3.33 6.26 1.79
C ALA A 44 -3.91 7.48 1.06
N GLU A 45 -4.32 8.49 1.81
CA GLU A 45 -4.94 9.70 1.26
C GLU A 45 -3.92 10.63 0.60
N TYR A 46 -2.67 10.63 1.10
CA TYR A 46 -1.55 11.28 0.42
C TYR A 46 -1.31 10.65 -0.96
N LEU A 47 -1.21 9.32 -1.05
CA LEU A 47 -1.01 8.62 -2.33
C LEU A 47 -2.17 8.84 -3.30
N LYS A 48 -3.41 8.87 -2.80
CA LYS A 48 -4.60 9.16 -3.60
C LYS A 48 -4.56 10.57 -4.17
N THR A 49 -4.11 11.54 -3.39
CA THR A 49 -3.91 12.92 -3.87
C THR A 49 -2.81 12.99 -4.92
N VAL A 50 -1.66 12.35 -4.69
CA VAL A 50 -0.56 12.31 -5.66
C VAL A 50 -0.97 11.65 -6.98
N LYS A 51 -1.77 10.58 -6.93
CA LYS A 51 -2.33 9.93 -8.14
C LYS A 51 -3.25 10.86 -8.93
N LYS A 52 -4.15 11.58 -8.27
CA LYS A 52 -5.02 12.58 -8.92
C LYS A 52 -4.21 13.70 -9.57
N LEU A 53 -3.15 14.18 -8.91
CA LEU A 53 -2.27 15.20 -9.47
C LEU A 53 -1.56 14.70 -10.73
N LYS A 54 -1.15 13.42 -10.74
CA LYS A 54 -0.57 12.77 -11.92
C LYS A 54 -1.57 12.62 -13.07
N GLU A 55 -2.83 12.30 -12.77
CA GLU A 55 -3.90 12.18 -13.78
C GLU A 55 -4.27 13.51 -14.44
N LEU A 56 -4.05 14.62 -13.74
CA LEU A 56 -4.30 15.98 -14.24
C LEU A 56 -3.08 16.59 -14.96
N ASP A 57 -2.08 15.78 -15.32
CA ASP A 57 -0.81 16.18 -15.96
C ASP A 57 0.00 17.25 -15.19
N PHE A 58 -0.15 17.33 -13.87
CA PHE A 58 0.67 18.25 -13.07
C PHE A 58 2.10 17.77 -12.90
N TYR A 59 3.04 18.72 -12.94
CA TYR A 59 4.43 18.45 -12.63
C TYR A 59 4.62 18.10 -11.15
N LEU A 60 5.00 16.86 -10.87
CA LEU A 60 5.28 16.40 -9.52
C LEU A 60 6.73 16.73 -9.14
N SER A 61 6.92 17.52 -8.09
CA SER A 61 8.24 17.79 -7.52
C SER A 61 8.85 16.51 -6.94
N GLY A 62 10.17 16.33 -7.10
CA GLY A 62 10.89 15.18 -6.52
C GLY A 62 10.71 15.02 -5.00
N GLU A 63 10.49 16.13 -4.29
CA GLU A 63 10.16 16.14 -2.86
C GLU A 63 8.84 15.43 -2.53
N ILE A 64 7.82 15.53 -3.40
CA ILE A 64 6.52 14.84 -3.24
C ILE A 64 6.71 13.33 -3.39
N VAL A 65 7.53 12.92 -4.36
CA VAL A 65 7.86 11.51 -4.59
C VAL A 65 8.63 10.95 -3.39
N LEU A 66 9.61 11.71 -2.87
CA LEU A 66 10.35 11.33 -1.67
C LEU A 66 9.43 11.18 -0.45
N ALA A 67 8.53 12.14 -0.23
CA ALA A 67 7.54 12.07 0.85
C ALA A 67 6.60 10.85 0.70
N SER A 68 6.20 10.51 -0.54
CA SER A 68 5.42 9.29 -0.82
C SER A 68 6.17 8.03 -0.40
N ALA A 69 7.45 7.92 -0.77
CA ALA A 69 8.30 6.79 -0.42
C ALA A 69 8.50 6.67 1.09
N LEU A 70 8.69 7.80 1.78
CA LEU A 70 8.83 7.85 3.24
C LEU A 70 7.55 7.39 3.95
N LEU A 71 6.38 7.88 3.53
CA LEU A 71 5.08 7.48 4.08
C LEU A 71 4.79 5.99 3.85
N LEU A 72 5.13 5.45 2.68
CA LEU A 72 5.02 4.02 2.39
C LEU A 72 5.94 3.18 3.28
N LYS A 73 7.18 3.63 3.50
CA LYS A 73 8.11 2.96 4.41
C LYS A 73 7.58 2.93 5.84
N LEU A 74 7.02 4.04 6.32
CA LEU A 74 6.41 4.13 7.65
C LEU A 74 5.19 3.19 7.76
N LYS A 75 4.31 3.17 6.75
CA LYS A 75 3.17 2.25 6.71
C LYS A 75 3.60 0.78 6.73
N SER A 76 4.62 0.42 5.96
CA SER A 76 5.18 -0.93 5.93
C SER A 76 5.76 -1.33 7.29
N LYS A 77 6.52 -0.44 7.94
CA LYS A 77 7.05 -0.67 9.29
C LYS A 77 5.95 -0.91 10.31
N LYS A 78 4.91 -0.06 10.32
CA LYS A 78 3.74 -0.22 11.20
C LYS A 78 3.06 -1.58 10.97
N LEU A 79 2.86 -1.97 9.71
CA LEU A 79 2.26 -3.25 9.36
C LEU A 79 3.09 -4.44 9.84
N LEU A 80 4.42 -4.39 9.71
CA LEU A 80 5.31 -5.43 10.23
C LEU A 80 5.28 -5.52 11.75
N GLU A 81 5.20 -4.40 12.46
CA GLU A 81 5.18 -4.41 13.93
C GLU A 81 3.86 -4.94 14.51
N GLU A 82 2.73 -4.61 13.88
CA GLU A 82 1.39 -4.94 14.36
C GLU A 82 0.88 -6.29 13.85
N ASN A 83 1.06 -6.61 12.56
CA ASN A 83 0.37 -7.74 11.92
C ASN A 83 1.27 -8.94 11.67
N LEU A 84 2.60 -8.77 11.63
CA LEU A 84 3.50 -9.89 11.37
C LEU A 84 3.50 -10.88 12.53
N LYS A 85 3.39 -10.40 13.78
CA LYS A 85 3.36 -11.28 14.97
C LYS A 85 2.12 -12.18 15.00
N ASP A 86 0.96 -11.60 14.66
CA ASP A 86 -0.29 -12.35 14.59
C ASP A 86 -0.26 -13.37 13.44
N PHE A 87 0.35 -12.98 12.30
CA PHE A 87 0.56 -13.86 11.16
C PHE A 87 1.55 -14.99 11.46
N GLU A 88 2.68 -14.71 12.11
CA GLU A 88 3.65 -15.69 12.59
C GLU A 88 3.02 -16.69 13.56
N SER A 89 2.16 -16.21 14.48
CA SER A 89 1.43 -17.11 15.38
C SER A 89 0.49 -18.04 14.61
N LEU A 90 -0.19 -17.56 13.57
CA LEU A 90 -1.12 -18.36 12.76
C LEU A 90 -0.38 -19.40 11.91
N LEU A 91 0.79 -19.05 11.39
CA LEU A 91 1.69 -19.98 10.69
C LEU A 91 2.26 -21.04 11.63
N ALA A 92 2.64 -20.67 12.86
CA ALA A 92 3.16 -21.62 13.85
C ALA A 92 2.13 -22.70 14.25
N TYR A 93 0.82 -22.40 14.18
CA TYR A 93 -0.24 -23.40 14.37
C TYR A 93 -0.35 -24.40 13.22
N GLN A 94 0.18 -24.10 12.02
CA GLN A 94 0.14 -25.02 10.88
C GLN A 94 1.27 -26.06 10.90
N ASP A 95 2.32 -25.86 11.70
CA ASP A 95 3.46 -26.79 11.78
C ASP A 95 3.26 -27.94 12.79
N ASP A 96 2.26 -27.88 13.68
CA ASP A 96 2.05 -28.90 14.72
C ASP A 96 1.09 -30.05 14.34
N GLU A 97 0.39 -30.00 13.19
CA GLU A 97 -0.40 -31.14 12.70
C GLU A 97 -0.42 -31.22 11.17
N VAL A 98 0.72 -31.53 10.54
CA VAL A 98 0.67 -32.30 9.29
C VAL A 98 1.22 -33.67 9.62
N SER A 99 0.32 -34.63 9.86
CA SER A 99 0.76 -36.02 9.96
C SER A 99 1.44 -36.40 8.63
N PRO A 100 2.56 -37.13 8.66
CA PRO A 100 3.22 -37.63 7.45
C PRO A 100 2.27 -38.41 6.51
N ASP A 101 1.10 -38.80 7.00
CA ASP A 101 0.07 -39.54 6.31
C ASP A 101 -0.67 -38.69 5.25
N GLU A 102 -0.75 -37.35 5.39
CA GLU A 102 -1.38 -36.47 4.38
C GLU A 102 -0.41 -36.09 3.24
N PHE A 103 0.91 -36.20 3.46
CA PHE A 103 1.91 -36.00 2.39
C PHE A 103 1.86 -37.10 1.31
N GLY A 104 1.30 -38.28 1.62
CA GLY A 104 1.07 -39.34 0.65
C GLY A 104 0.10 -38.92 -0.47
N PHE A 105 -0.87 -38.05 -0.18
CA PHE A 105 -1.84 -37.57 -1.17
C PHE A 105 -1.23 -36.59 -2.18
N VAL A 106 -0.28 -35.75 -1.74
CA VAL A 106 0.42 -34.80 -2.63
C VAL A 106 1.49 -35.52 -3.47
N GLY A 107 2.13 -36.55 -2.93
CA GLY A 107 3.07 -37.41 -3.66
C GLY A 107 2.40 -38.15 -4.82
N ASP A 108 1.25 -38.79 -4.58
CA ASP A 108 0.47 -39.49 -5.61
C ASP A 108 -0.05 -38.54 -6.71
N PHE A 109 -0.30 -37.27 -6.37
CA PHE A 109 -0.73 -36.24 -7.33
C PHE A 109 0.38 -35.83 -8.30
N PHE A 110 1.64 -35.82 -7.85
CA PHE A 110 2.79 -35.53 -8.71
C PHE A 110 3.26 -36.75 -9.51
N GLU A 111 3.10 -37.98 -9.00
CA GLU A 111 3.43 -39.20 -9.74
C GLU A 111 2.47 -39.50 -10.91
N GLN A 112 1.19 -39.11 -10.82
CA GLN A 112 0.22 -39.33 -11.91
C GLN A 112 0.28 -38.30 -13.04
N GLY A 113 1.20 -37.33 -12.98
CA GLY A 113 1.37 -36.27 -13.98
C GLY A 113 2.13 -36.67 -15.26
N GLU A 114 2.77 -37.84 -15.31
CA GLU A 114 3.46 -38.30 -16.52
C GLU A 114 2.67 -39.41 -17.24
N LEU A 115 1.63 -39.06 -18.00
CA LEU A 115 1.29 -39.79 -19.23
C LEU A 115 0.59 -38.84 -20.21
N GLY A 116 1.37 -38.17 -21.06
CA GLY A 116 0.79 -37.30 -22.06
C GLY A 116 1.75 -36.63 -23.05
N GLY A 117 2.46 -37.41 -23.87
CA GLY A 117 2.58 -37.05 -25.28
C GLY A 117 3.97 -36.93 -25.90
N ALA A 118 4.20 -37.86 -26.82
CA ALA A 118 4.70 -37.68 -28.21
C ALA A 118 6.14 -38.09 -28.52
N ILE A 119 6.25 -38.65 -29.74
CA ILE A 119 7.40 -39.09 -30.56
C ILE A 119 7.93 -40.49 -30.19
N GLU A 120 7.86 -41.53 -31.04
CA GLU A 120 7.86 -41.67 -32.51
C GLU A 120 7.24 -43.05 -32.88
#